data_AF-A0A7W5JX99-F1
#
_entry.id   AF-A0A7W5JX99-F1
#
_cell.length_a   1.000
_cell.length_b   1.000
_cell.length_c   1.000
_cell.angle_alpha   90.00
_cell.angle_beta   90.00
_cell.angle_gamma   90.00
#
_symmetry.space_group_name_H-M   'P 1'
#
loop_
_entity.id
_entity.type
_entity.pdbx_description
1 polymer ?
#
loop_
_entity_poly.entity_id
_entity_poly.type
_entity_poly.pdbx_seq_one_letter_code
_entity_poly.pdbx_strand_id
1 'polypeptide(L)'
;MARSENAGLGLFEDTASAAGNFPGALRGYDRQAVDEYVRTLEASVVQSRSHAAELEKQVTGLQDSLQESKLRETDPDDVDYAGLGGRANEILRLAQEQAHDLTTAATLEGERIREEARRDAATQREQAERDSGELRTGGLSEISELRTRLQDEVAGQVARAQAESSALLDAARREGESLRLQAAHDAAALRNEAQLETDGLRREVEREVADAHAELAREREESVARARGEHEELTEQTRAMLAEAAQHHTESTGRLESDIAESARIRAEAVSEAEQVRGNAIAEAENRIATARKQAAAITARTQQEFSWRKQQLRRETELLQQRKQAVLSQLASLSDLAQQTASSFPDLDEDQDQDTSNATGQGSGSEASEQAGPAAQSAHEGSDVDEIPEDGTDRTVLKSYAAPTLPPAEREADGGEPETVEDPATGSSSEAETETRTEDRSGESGSGTTTEPGTPDDDEPDVPMDGEPTLLAAPGRLPATESTQRRGGPLR
;
A
#
# COMPACT_ATOMS: atom_id res chain seq x y z
N MET A 1 94.85 -103.81 -47.41
CA MET A 1 93.40 -103.96 -47.57
C MET A 1 92.69 -103.56 -46.27
N ALA A 2 92.17 -102.34 -46.22
CA ALA A 2 91.05 -101.90 -45.38
C ALA A 2 90.45 -100.69 -46.12
N ARG A 3 89.60 -100.97 -47.12
CA ARG A 3 88.18 -100.54 -47.18
C ARG A 3 88.03 -99.07 -46.77
N SER A 4 88.04 -98.14 -47.72
CA SER A 4 86.87 -97.75 -48.52
C SER A 4 85.72 -97.19 -47.67
N GLU A 5 85.99 -96.09 -46.97
CA GLU A 5 84.98 -95.12 -46.54
C GLU A 5 85.32 -93.74 -47.11
N ASN A 6 85.58 -93.69 -48.42
CA ASN A 6 85.70 -92.44 -49.19
C ASN A 6 84.73 -92.44 -50.37
N ALA A 7 83.61 -93.15 -50.23
CA ALA A 7 82.58 -93.27 -51.27
C ALA A 7 81.70 -92.00 -51.44
N GLY A 8 82.05 -90.89 -50.80
CA GLY A 8 81.35 -89.60 -50.92
C GLY A 8 82.24 -88.42 -51.28
N LEU A 9 83.56 -88.61 -51.37
CA LEU A 9 84.54 -87.53 -51.61
C LEU A 9 85.10 -87.50 -53.04
N GLY A 10 84.85 -88.54 -53.85
CA GLY A 10 85.24 -88.60 -55.26
C GLY A 10 84.38 -87.74 -56.22
N LEU A 11 83.45 -86.93 -55.69
CA LEU A 11 82.64 -85.99 -56.49
C LEU A 11 83.27 -84.60 -56.62
N PHE A 12 84.38 -84.34 -55.93
CA PHE A 12 85.08 -83.06 -55.92
C PHE A 12 86.46 -83.13 -56.61
N GLU A 13 86.71 -84.21 -57.35
CA GLU A 13 87.97 -84.40 -58.08
C GLU A 13 87.85 -83.73 -59.47
N ASP A 14 88.39 -82.52 -59.54
CA ASP A 14 88.81 -81.76 -60.72
C ASP A 14 87.78 -81.05 -61.61
N THR A 15 86.47 -81.17 -61.36
CA THR A 15 85.42 -80.18 -61.74
C THR A 15 84.08 -80.59 -61.14
N ALA A 16 83.64 -80.04 -60.01
CA ALA A 16 82.29 -80.33 -59.48
C ALA A 16 81.18 -79.63 -60.30
N SER A 17 81.51 -78.63 -61.13
CA SER A 17 80.61 -78.09 -62.17
C SER A 17 80.20 -79.12 -63.25
N ALA A 18 80.83 -80.29 -63.32
CA ALA A 18 80.45 -81.37 -64.25
C ALA A 18 79.53 -82.44 -63.62
N ALA A 19 79.29 -82.40 -62.31
CA ALA A 19 78.34 -83.28 -61.65
C ALA A 19 76.91 -82.77 -61.94
N GLY A 20 76.14 -83.56 -62.68
CA GLY A 20 74.83 -83.18 -63.20
C GLY A 20 73.87 -82.60 -62.15
N ASN A 21 73.16 -81.55 -62.58
CA ASN A 21 72.04 -80.86 -61.93
C ASN A 21 71.35 -81.67 -60.80
N PHE A 22 71.56 -81.27 -59.54
CA PHE A 22 70.83 -81.81 -58.38
C PHE A 22 69.30 -81.69 -58.57
N PRO A 23 68.48 -82.69 -58.20
CA PRO A 23 67.03 -82.64 -58.35
C PRO A 23 66.40 -81.59 -57.41
N GLY A 24 65.50 -80.76 -57.94
CA GLY A 24 64.82 -79.72 -57.16
C GLY A 24 63.70 -80.28 -56.29
N ALA A 25 63.73 -79.98 -54.99
CA ALA A 25 62.63 -80.23 -54.06
C ALA A 25 61.93 -78.91 -53.68
N LEU A 26 60.62 -78.96 -53.42
CA LEU A 26 59.77 -77.77 -53.16
C LEU A 26 60.17 -76.95 -51.90
N ARG A 27 61.13 -77.44 -51.13
CA ARG A 27 61.70 -76.80 -49.93
C ARG A 27 63.22 -77.06 -49.84
N GLY A 28 63.91 -76.89 -50.97
CA GLY A 28 65.36 -77.04 -51.09
C GLY A 28 66.14 -75.75 -50.82
N TYR A 29 67.47 -75.86 -50.74
CA TYR A 29 68.38 -74.72 -50.69
C TYR A 29 68.33 -73.92 -52.00
N ASP A 30 68.57 -72.61 -51.91
CA ASP A 30 68.65 -71.74 -53.08
C ASP A 30 69.81 -72.19 -53.97
N ARG A 31 69.46 -72.60 -55.19
CA ARG A 31 70.41 -73.12 -56.19
C ARG A 31 71.52 -72.12 -56.48
N GLN A 32 71.21 -70.82 -56.60
CA GLN A 32 72.23 -69.83 -56.92
C GLN A 32 73.22 -69.65 -55.77
N ALA A 33 72.73 -69.65 -54.53
CA ALA A 33 73.59 -69.58 -53.34
C ALA A 33 74.47 -70.83 -53.18
N VAL A 34 73.93 -72.02 -53.49
CA VAL A 34 74.69 -73.28 -53.46
C VAL A 34 75.73 -73.34 -54.58
N ASP A 35 75.38 -72.93 -55.79
CA ASP A 35 76.30 -72.93 -56.93
C ASP A 35 77.49 -71.96 -56.68
N GLU A 36 77.22 -70.79 -56.08
CA GLU A 36 78.27 -69.85 -55.68
C GLU A 36 79.14 -70.43 -54.55
N TYR A 37 78.53 -71.03 -53.52
CA TYR A 37 79.26 -71.67 -52.44
C TYR A 37 80.14 -72.83 -52.93
N VAL A 38 79.64 -73.67 -53.83
CA VAL A 38 80.40 -74.76 -54.44
C VAL A 38 81.58 -74.22 -55.25
N ARG A 39 81.42 -73.14 -56.03
CA ARG A 39 82.53 -72.49 -56.73
C ARG A 39 83.62 -71.99 -55.77
N THR A 40 83.23 -71.38 -54.65
CA THR A 40 84.21 -70.95 -53.64
C THR A 40 84.92 -72.14 -52.98
N LEU A 41 84.19 -73.24 -52.74
CA LEU A 41 84.76 -74.46 -52.17
C LEU A 41 85.73 -75.14 -53.16
N GLU A 42 85.37 -75.23 -54.44
CA GLU A 42 86.26 -75.71 -55.51
C GLU A 42 87.55 -74.88 -55.57
N ALA A 43 87.45 -73.56 -55.53
CA ALA A 43 88.61 -72.68 -55.49
C ALA A 43 89.50 -72.94 -54.26
N SER A 44 88.90 -73.16 -53.08
CA SER A 44 89.65 -73.50 -51.86
C SER A 44 90.36 -74.86 -51.93
N VAL A 45 89.75 -75.86 -52.59
CA VAL A 45 90.34 -77.19 -52.77
C VAL A 45 91.54 -77.11 -53.72
N VAL A 46 91.42 -76.39 -54.84
CA VAL A 46 92.53 -76.14 -55.77
C VAL A 46 93.68 -75.42 -55.06
N GLN A 47 93.36 -74.41 -54.25
CA GLN A 47 94.36 -73.68 -53.47
C GLN A 47 95.09 -74.59 -52.47
N SER A 48 94.36 -75.40 -51.69
CA SER A 48 94.98 -76.31 -50.72
C SER A 48 95.87 -77.37 -51.38
N ARG A 49 95.47 -77.90 -52.55
CA ARG A 49 96.29 -78.85 -53.32
C ARG A 49 97.54 -78.20 -53.90
N SER A 50 97.45 -76.98 -54.40
CA SER A 50 98.64 -76.24 -54.86
C SER A 50 99.64 -76.04 -53.72
N HIS A 51 99.15 -75.76 -52.52
CA HIS A 51 99.99 -75.63 -51.33
C HIS A 51 100.64 -76.97 -50.91
N ALA A 52 99.91 -78.08 -51.01
CA ALA A 52 100.45 -79.42 -50.75
C ALA A 52 101.54 -79.80 -51.76
N ALA A 53 101.34 -79.54 -53.05
CA ALA A 53 102.35 -79.80 -54.09
C ALA A 53 103.61 -78.95 -53.91
N GLU A 54 103.46 -77.71 -53.44
CA GLU A 54 104.60 -76.84 -53.12
C GLU A 54 105.38 -77.33 -51.89
N LEU A 55 104.68 -77.79 -50.85
CA LEU A 55 105.30 -78.43 -49.69
C LEU A 55 106.05 -79.72 -50.07
N GLU A 56 105.48 -80.57 -50.92
CA GLU A 56 106.19 -81.77 -51.42
C GLU A 56 107.46 -81.41 -52.20
N LYS A 57 107.41 -80.36 -53.01
CA LYS A 57 108.60 -79.83 -53.70
C LYS A 57 109.65 -79.29 -52.73
N GLN A 58 109.23 -78.68 -51.62
CA GLN A 58 110.16 -78.24 -50.57
C GLN A 58 110.78 -79.43 -49.83
N VAL A 59 109.99 -80.45 -49.48
CA VAL A 59 110.49 -81.65 -48.79
C VAL A 59 111.50 -82.40 -49.65
N THR A 60 111.22 -82.58 -50.94
CA THR A 60 112.14 -83.23 -51.88
C THR A 60 113.41 -82.40 -52.07
N GLY A 61 113.30 -81.08 -52.24
CA GLY A 61 114.48 -80.20 -52.30
C GLY A 61 115.33 -80.23 -51.01
N LEU A 62 114.69 -80.30 -49.84
CA LEU A 62 115.39 -80.47 -48.57
C LEU A 62 116.08 -81.84 -48.49
N GLN A 63 115.43 -82.92 -48.92
CA GLN A 63 116.04 -84.25 -48.95
C GLN A 63 117.26 -84.30 -49.87
N ASP A 64 117.17 -83.71 -51.07
CA ASP A 64 118.30 -83.61 -51.99
C ASP A 64 119.46 -82.82 -51.38
N SER A 65 119.18 -81.70 -50.72
CA SER A 65 120.20 -80.89 -50.05
C SER A 65 120.89 -81.66 -48.89
N LEU A 66 120.15 -82.48 -48.17
CA LEU A 66 120.66 -83.32 -47.08
C LEU A 66 121.53 -84.47 -47.62
N GLN A 67 121.18 -84.99 -48.78
CA GLN A 67 121.93 -86.03 -49.46
C GLN A 67 123.22 -85.46 -50.07
N GLU A 68 123.18 -84.26 -50.63
CA GLU A 68 124.38 -83.51 -51.04
C GLU A 68 125.28 -83.19 -49.85
N SER A 69 124.72 -82.78 -48.69
CA SER A 69 125.54 -82.52 -47.49
C SER A 69 126.22 -83.77 -46.94
N LYS A 70 125.54 -84.93 -47.01
CA LYS A 70 126.13 -86.22 -46.61
C LYS A 70 127.25 -86.68 -47.55
N LEU A 71 127.14 -86.38 -48.85
CA LEU A 71 128.20 -86.70 -49.82
C LEU A 71 129.40 -85.75 -49.72
N ARG A 72 129.23 -84.57 -49.10
CA ARG A 72 130.30 -83.61 -48.80
C ARG A 72 130.98 -83.82 -47.45
N GLU A 73 130.67 -84.90 -46.74
CA GLU A 73 131.34 -85.24 -45.49
C GLU A 73 132.78 -85.70 -45.79
N THR A 74 133.71 -84.75 -45.72
CA THR A 74 135.15 -84.99 -45.78
C THR A 74 135.61 -85.63 -44.46
N ASP A 75 136.46 -86.66 -44.54
CA ASP A 75 136.93 -87.45 -43.40
C ASP A 75 137.51 -86.59 -42.24
N PRO A 76 137.14 -86.86 -40.97
CA PRO A 76 137.48 -86.03 -39.82
C PRO A 76 138.95 -86.12 -39.33
N ASP A 77 139.78 -86.97 -39.95
CA ASP A 77 141.16 -87.22 -39.51
C ASP A 77 142.21 -86.30 -40.18
N ASP A 78 141.79 -85.38 -41.05
CA ASP A 78 142.66 -84.37 -41.67
C ASP A 78 142.27 -82.94 -41.22
N VAL A 79 142.16 -82.76 -39.90
CA VAL A 79 141.89 -81.44 -39.29
C VAL A 79 143.06 -81.03 -38.41
N ASP A 80 143.90 -80.15 -38.94
CA ASP A 80 145.01 -79.53 -38.23
C ASP A 80 144.51 -78.49 -37.20
N TYR A 81 144.72 -78.78 -35.91
CA TYR A 81 144.34 -77.93 -34.78
C TYR A 81 145.38 -76.84 -34.46
N ALA A 82 146.53 -76.79 -35.14
CA ALA A 82 147.52 -75.72 -34.96
C ALA A 82 146.99 -74.35 -35.41
N GLY A 83 146.00 -74.32 -36.30
CA GLY A 83 145.30 -73.12 -36.73
C GLY A 83 144.16 -72.68 -35.79
N LEU A 84 143.79 -73.47 -34.77
CA LEU A 84 142.59 -73.21 -33.96
C LEU A 84 142.70 -71.93 -33.13
N GLY A 85 143.91 -71.52 -32.70
CA GLY A 85 144.11 -70.26 -31.97
C GLY A 85 143.99 -69.01 -32.86
N GLY A 86 144.46 -69.11 -34.11
CA GLY A 86 144.27 -68.07 -35.12
C GLY A 86 142.81 -68.00 -35.55
N ARG A 87 142.20 -69.16 -35.83
CA ARG A 87 140.79 -69.29 -36.21
C ARG A 87 139.83 -68.92 -35.09
N ALA A 88 140.12 -69.22 -33.83
CA ALA A 88 139.32 -68.81 -32.68
C ALA A 88 139.42 -67.30 -32.42
N ASN A 89 140.61 -66.70 -32.58
CA ASN A 89 140.75 -65.24 -32.55
C ASN A 89 140.06 -64.57 -33.75
N GLU A 90 140.07 -65.18 -34.93
CA GLU A 90 139.29 -64.73 -36.08
C GLU A 90 137.78 -64.86 -35.85
N ILE A 91 137.30 -65.94 -35.23
CA ILE A 91 135.89 -66.12 -34.83
C ILE A 91 135.49 -65.11 -33.77
N LEU A 92 136.34 -64.83 -32.77
CA LEU A 92 136.07 -63.81 -31.76
C LEU A 92 136.09 -62.40 -32.38
N ARG A 93 137.02 -62.10 -33.29
CA ARG A 93 137.07 -60.83 -34.02
C ARG A 93 135.83 -60.66 -34.90
N LEU A 94 135.44 -61.69 -35.64
CA LEU A 94 134.24 -61.73 -36.47
C LEU A 94 132.98 -61.62 -35.61
N ALA A 95 132.91 -62.29 -34.46
CA ALA A 95 131.79 -62.20 -33.53
C ALA A 95 131.72 -60.83 -32.86
N GLN A 96 132.85 -60.18 -32.57
CA GLN A 96 132.91 -58.84 -32.01
C GLN A 96 132.52 -57.77 -33.05
N GLU A 97 132.94 -57.95 -34.30
CA GLU A 97 132.51 -57.16 -35.46
C GLU A 97 131.01 -57.34 -35.72
N GLN A 98 130.51 -58.59 -35.75
CA GLN A 98 129.07 -58.89 -35.87
C GLN A 98 128.24 -58.38 -34.69
N ALA A 99 128.75 -58.45 -33.45
CA ALA A 99 128.06 -57.90 -32.29
C ALA A 99 128.03 -56.37 -32.37
N HIS A 100 129.10 -55.74 -32.82
CA HIS A 100 129.14 -54.30 -33.08
C HIS A 100 128.13 -53.90 -34.16
N ASP A 101 128.11 -54.60 -35.30
CA ASP A 101 127.16 -54.40 -36.38
C ASP A 101 125.71 -54.63 -35.91
N LEU A 102 125.47 -55.63 -35.06
CA LEU A 102 124.16 -55.86 -34.47
C LEU A 102 123.76 -54.73 -33.51
N THR A 103 124.67 -54.22 -32.69
CA THR A 103 124.37 -53.09 -31.80
C THR A 103 124.14 -51.79 -32.58
N THR A 104 124.89 -51.53 -33.64
CA THR A 104 124.69 -50.36 -34.51
C THR A 104 123.39 -50.48 -35.30
N ALA A 105 123.07 -51.65 -35.85
CA ALA A 105 121.77 -51.91 -36.47
C ALA A 105 120.60 -51.78 -35.48
N ALA A 106 120.73 -52.32 -34.26
CA ALA A 106 119.70 -52.22 -33.23
C ALA A 106 119.50 -50.79 -32.71
N THR A 107 120.57 -50.00 -32.62
CA THR A 107 120.47 -48.59 -32.24
C THR A 107 119.83 -47.74 -33.34
N LEU A 108 120.22 -47.95 -34.61
CA LEU A 108 119.58 -47.31 -35.76
C LEU A 108 118.10 -47.68 -35.88
N GLU A 109 117.75 -48.95 -35.69
CA GLU A 109 116.36 -49.40 -35.70
C GLU A 109 115.58 -48.82 -34.51
N GLY A 110 116.18 -48.76 -33.33
CA GLY A 110 115.60 -48.11 -32.16
C GLY A 110 115.35 -46.61 -32.37
N GLU A 111 116.27 -45.91 -33.03
CA GLU A 111 116.10 -44.50 -33.43
C GLU A 111 114.99 -44.35 -34.47
N ARG A 112 114.94 -45.23 -35.47
CA ARG A 112 113.87 -45.28 -36.47
C ARG A 112 112.50 -45.46 -35.82
N ILE A 113 112.35 -46.45 -34.94
CA ILE A 113 111.09 -46.71 -34.20
C ILE A 113 110.70 -45.50 -33.35
N ARG A 114 111.66 -44.87 -32.65
CA ARG A 114 111.37 -43.67 -31.85
C ARG A 114 110.91 -42.50 -32.71
N GLU A 115 111.53 -42.31 -33.87
CA GLU A 115 111.18 -41.25 -34.79
C GLU A 115 109.80 -41.49 -35.42
N GLU A 116 109.47 -42.74 -35.78
CA GLU A 116 108.15 -43.16 -36.24
C GLU A 116 107.09 -42.93 -35.14
N ALA A 117 107.34 -43.39 -33.91
CA ALA A 117 106.44 -43.16 -32.77
C ALA A 117 106.26 -41.66 -32.45
N ARG A 118 107.29 -40.82 -32.64
CA ARG A 118 107.16 -39.36 -32.49
C ARG A 118 106.29 -38.75 -33.57
N ARG A 119 106.39 -39.22 -34.81
CA ARG A 119 105.53 -38.78 -35.92
C ARG A 119 104.08 -39.19 -35.67
N ASP A 120 103.84 -40.44 -35.27
CA ASP A 120 102.50 -40.92 -34.95
C ASP A 120 101.88 -40.18 -33.77
N ALA A 121 102.66 -39.92 -32.72
CA ALA A 121 102.19 -39.10 -31.60
C ALA A 121 101.87 -37.65 -32.04
N ALA A 122 102.64 -37.08 -32.97
CA ALA A 122 102.38 -35.75 -33.50
C ALA A 122 101.10 -35.72 -34.37
N THR A 123 100.91 -36.69 -35.25
CA THR A 123 99.68 -36.80 -36.06
C THR A 123 98.45 -37.04 -35.19
N GLN A 124 98.55 -37.91 -34.19
CA GLN A 124 97.45 -38.16 -33.26
C GLN A 124 97.09 -36.92 -32.42
N ARG A 125 98.09 -36.13 -31.98
CA ARG A 125 97.83 -34.85 -31.31
C ARG A 125 97.14 -33.85 -32.22
N GLU A 126 97.63 -33.71 -33.45
CA GLU A 126 97.03 -32.81 -34.43
C GLU A 126 95.59 -33.22 -34.79
N GLN A 127 95.32 -34.52 -34.90
CA GLN A 127 93.96 -35.06 -35.05
C GLN A 127 93.09 -34.75 -33.83
N ALA A 128 93.56 -35.03 -32.62
CA ALA A 128 92.80 -34.75 -31.40
C ALA A 128 92.51 -33.24 -31.22
N GLU A 129 93.43 -32.37 -31.61
CA GLU A 129 93.24 -30.92 -31.61
C GLU A 129 92.18 -30.48 -32.63
N ARG A 130 92.18 -31.06 -33.84
CA ARG A 130 91.15 -30.82 -34.86
C ARG A 130 89.79 -31.29 -34.38
N ASP A 131 89.68 -32.55 -33.94
CA ASP A 131 88.43 -33.14 -33.46
C ASP A 131 87.87 -32.34 -32.28
N SER A 132 88.73 -31.90 -31.34
CA SER A 132 88.31 -31.05 -30.22
C SER A 132 87.81 -29.68 -30.68
N GLY A 133 88.47 -29.08 -31.69
CA GLY A 133 88.05 -27.82 -32.30
C GLY A 133 86.70 -27.93 -33.00
N GLU A 134 86.49 -29.01 -33.75
CA GLU A 134 85.23 -29.31 -34.44
C GLU A 134 84.09 -29.57 -33.44
N LEU A 135 84.32 -30.41 -32.43
CA LEU A 135 83.33 -30.67 -31.37
C LEU A 135 82.97 -29.38 -30.62
N ARG A 136 83.95 -28.51 -30.33
CA ARG A 136 83.70 -27.22 -29.68
C ARG A 136 82.87 -26.30 -30.56
N THR A 137 83.22 -26.20 -31.85
CA THR A 137 82.52 -25.31 -32.79
C THR A 137 81.11 -25.81 -33.07
N GLY A 138 80.94 -27.12 -33.30
CA GLY A 138 79.65 -27.77 -33.45
C GLY A 138 78.76 -27.60 -32.22
N GLY A 139 79.30 -27.89 -31.02
CA GLY A 139 78.55 -27.72 -29.78
C GLY A 139 78.14 -26.26 -29.50
N LEU A 140 79.01 -25.28 -29.81
CA LEU A 140 78.64 -23.86 -29.70
C LEU A 140 77.55 -23.47 -30.72
N SER A 141 77.61 -23.99 -31.95
CA SER A 141 76.57 -23.77 -32.97
C SER A 141 75.24 -24.34 -32.51
N GLU A 142 75.20 -25.59 -32.07
CA GLU A 142 73.98 -26.25 -31.57
C GLU A 142 73.37 -25.51 -30.37
N ILE A 143 74.19 -25.06 -29.42
CA ILE A 143 73.72 -24.25 -28.29
C ILE A 143 73.14 -22.92 -28.78
N SER A 144 73.76 -22.28 -29.78
CA SER A 144 73.25 -21.03 -30.34
C SER A 144 71.91 -21.23 -31.05
N GLU A 145 71.77 -22.29 -31.85
CA GLU A 145 70.54 -22.64 -32.53
C GLU A 145 69.42 -23.01 -31.55
N LEU A 146 69.76 -23.76 -30.48
CA LEU A 146 68.80 -24.08 -29.42
C LEU A 146 68.36 -22.82 -28.69
N ARG A 147 69.29 -21.91 -28.40
CA ARG A 147 68.98 -20.62 -27.76
C ARG A 147 68.03 -19.80 -28.63
N THR A 148 68.31 -19.66 -29.92
CA THR A 148 67.43 -18.93 -30.85
C THR A 148 66.06 -19.59 -30.94
N ARG A 149 65.99 -20.91 -31.09
CA ARG A 149 64.71 -21.65 -31.10
C ARG A 149 63.90 -21.43 -29.82
N LEU A 150 64.52 -21.52 -28.65
CA LEU A 150 63.84 -21.29 -27.38
C LEU A 150 63.39 -19.83 -27.24
N GLN A 151 64.19 -18.86 -27.71
CA GLN A 151 63.82 -17.45 -27.72
C GLN A 151 62.58 -17.21 -28.61
N ASP A 152 62.55 -17.81 -29.80
CA ASP A 152 61.42 -17.71 -30.73
C ASP A 152 60.16 -18.39 -30.16
N GLU A 153 60.31 -19.55 -29.52
CA GLU A 153 59.21 -20.25 -28.86
C GLU A 153 58.62 -19.43 -27.71
N VAL A 154 59.46 -18.86 -26.85
CA VAL A 154 59.04 -17.99 -25.74
C VAL A 154 58.36 -16.74 -26.28
N ALA A 155 58.95 -16.07 -27.27
CA ALA A 155 58.34 -14.90 -27.91
C ALA A 155 56.97 -15.25 -28.52
N GLY A 156 56.86 -16.40 -29.19
CA GLY A 156 55.61 -16.90 -29.74
C GLY A 156 54.57 -17.29 -28.68
N GLN A 157 54.99 -17.78 -27.52
CA GLN A 157 54.08 -18.04 -26.39
C GLN A 157 53.58 -16.74 -25.77
N VAL A 158 54.45 -15.75 -25.57
CA VAL A 158 54.07 -14.43 -25.04
C VAL A 158 53.09 -13.74 -25.98
N ALA A 159 53.37 -13.74 -27.30
CA ALA A 159 52.46 -13.15 -28.29
C ALA A 159 51.08 -13.84 -28.29
N ARG A 160 51.04 -15.17 -28.19
CA ARG A 160 49.78 -15.93 -28.07
C ARG A 160 49.02 -15.59 -26.79
N ALA A 161 49.69 -15.58 -25.64
CA ALA A 161 49.07 -15.24 -24.37
C ALA A 161 48.52 -13.80 -24.35
N GLN A 162 49.24 -12.85 -24.96
CA GLN A 162 48.77 -11.47 -25.12
C GLN A 162 47.54 -11.38 -26.04
N ALA A 163 47.55 -12.08 -27.18
CA ALA A 163 46.42 -12.13 -28.09
C ALA A 163 45.18 -12.74 -27.42
N GLU A 164 45.33 -13.88 -26.73
CA GLU A 164 44.25 -14.54 -25.98
C GLU A 164 43.71 -13.63 -24.87
N SER A 165 44.59 -12.98 -24.09
CA SER A 165 44.19 -12.02 -23.06
C SER A 165 43.39 -10.86 -23.65
N SER A 166 43.85 -10.26 -24.75
CA SER A 166 43.13 -9.17 -25.41
C SER A 166 41.76 -9.61 -25.93
N ALA A 167 41.68 -10.81 -26.53
CA ALA A 167 40.43 -11.38 -27.02
C ALA A 167 39.43 -11.65 -25.88
N LEU A 168 39.92 -12.15 -24.73
CA LEU A 168 39.10 -12.35 -23.53
C LEU A 168 38.60 -11.03 -22.95
N LEU A 169 39.44 -10.00 -22.89
CA LEU A 169 39.03 -8.68 -22.43
C LEU A 169 37.98 -8.06 -23.34
N ASP A 170 38.14 -8.18 -24.66
CA ASP A 170 37.15 -7.67 -25.62
C ASP A 170 35.84 -8.45 -25.60
N ALA A 171 35.90 -9.77 -25.36
CA ALA A 171 34.72 -10.59 -25.15
C ALA A 171 33.98 -10.20 -23.87
N ALA A 172 34.69 -10.07 -22.75
CA ALA A 172 34.13 -9.65 -21.47
C ALA A 172 33.53 -8.23 -21.53
N ARG A 173 34.16 -7.31 -22.28
CA ARG A 173 33.62 -5.97 -22.53
C ARG A 173 32.31 -6.02 -23.30
N ARG A 174 32.25 -6.77 -24.41
CA ARG A 174 31.03 -6.93 -25.21
C ARG A 174 29.90 -7.59 -24.41
N GLU A 175 30.22 -8.60 -23.60
CA GLU A 175 29.24 -9.23 -22.71
C GLU A 175 28.74 -8.24 -21.65
N GLY A 176 29.65 -7.47 -21.02
CA GLY A 176 29.28 -6.44 -20.07
C GLY A 176 28.40 -5.34 -20.67
N GLU A 177 28.69 -4.90 -21.89
CA GLU A 177 27.86 -3.94 -22.64
C GLU A 177 26.49 -4.52 -22.98
N SER A 178 26.43 -5.78 -23.43
CA SER A 178 25.19 -6.48 -23.71
C SER A 178 24.32 -6.60 -22.45
N LEU A 179 24.91 -7.00 -21.32
CA LEU A 179 24.22 -7.10 -20.03
C LEU A 179 23.72 -5.73 -19.55
N ARG A 180 24.51 -4.67 -19.72
CA ARG A 180 24.08 -3.30 -19.40
C ARG A 180 22.92 -2.84 -20.27
N LEU A 181 22.95 -3.12 -21.57
CA LEU A 181 21.87 -2.77 -22.49
C LEU A 181 20.59 -3.52 -22.15
N GLN A 182 20.70 -4.83 -21.87
CA GLN A 182 19.57 -5.64 -21.45
C GLN A 182 18.99 -5.14 -20.12
N ALA A 183 19.82 -4.89 -19.11
CA ALA A 183 19.36 -4.35 -17.82
C ALA A 183 18.70 -2.98 -17.97
N ALA A 184 19.21 -2.11 -18.87
CA ALA A 184 18.61 -0.81 -19.15
C ALA A 184 17.24 -0.96 -19.84
N HIS A 185 17.12 -1.90 -20.78
CA HIS A 185 15.86 -2.22 -21.44
C HIS A 185 14.83 -2.76 -20.44
N ASP A 186 15.22 -3.73 -19.61
CA ASP A 186 14.33 -4.35 -18.62
C ASP A 186 13.89 -3.32 -17.56
N ALA A 187 14.79 -2.45 -17.12
CA ALA A 187 14.45 -1.34 -16.22
C ALA A 187 13.49 -0.33 -16.88
N ALA A 188 13.64 -0.06 -18.17
CA ALA A 188 12.71 0.81 -18.90
C ALA A 188 11.33 0.15 -19.07
N ALA A 189 11.29 -1.14 -19.39
CA ALA A 189 10.06 -1.92 -19.48
C ALA A 189 9.30 -1.91 -18.15
N LEU A 190 9.99 -2.20 -17.03
CA LEU A 190 9.40 -2.18 -15.69
C LEU A 190 8.86 -0.79 -15.31
N ARG A 191 9.59 0.29 -15.64
CA ARG A 191 9.09 1.65 -15.40
C ARG A 191 7.83 1.95 -16.19
N ASN A 192 7.78 1.56 -17.47
CA ASN A 192 6.60 1.77 -18.30
C ASN A 192 5.40 0.95 -17.81
N GLU A 193 5.62 -0.30 -17.39
CA GLU A 193 4.59 -1.14 -16.79
C GLU A 193 4.04 -0.51 -15.51
N ALA A 194 4.90 -0.11 -14.58
CA ALA A 194 4.50 0.58 -13.35
C ALA A 194 3.75 1.90 -13.64
N GLN A 195 4.14 2.66 -14.67
CA GLN A 195 3.42 3.86 -15.10
C GLN A 195 2.02 3.53 -15.63
N LEU A 196 1.89 2.48 -16.45
CA LEU A 196 0.58 2.05 -16.96
C LEU A 196 -0.33 1.54 -15.84
N GLU A 197 0.21 0.80 -14.88
CA GLU A 197 -0.53 0.32 -13.71
C GLU A 197 -0.98 1.47 -12.81
N THR A 198 -0.09 2.42 -12.50
CA THR A 198 -0.44 3.60 -11.69
C THR A 198 -1.48 4.48 -12.37
N ASP A 199 -1.37 4.68 -13.69
CA ASP A 199 -2.41 5.35 -14.48
C ASP A 199 -3.72 4.56 -14.51
N GLY A 200 -3.65 3.23 -14.56
CA GLY A 200 -4.81 2.34 -14.47
C GLY A 200 -5.55 2.51 -13.14
N LEU A 201 -4.83 2.37 -12.03
CA LEU A 201 -5.34 2.56 -10.67
C LEU A 201 -5.88 3.96 -10.46
N ARG A 202 -5.20 5.00 -10.98
CA ARG A 202 -5.69 6.38 -10.88
C ARG A 202 -7.04 6.54 -11.59
N ARG A 203 -7.20 5.99 -12.80
CA ARG A 203 -8.49 6.03 -13.52
C ARG A 203 -9.57 5.24 -12.80
N GLU A 204 -9.22 4.14 -12.15
CA GLU A 204 -10.14 3.35 -11.33
C GLU A 204 -10.62 4.15 -10.11
N VAL A 205 -9.69 4.73 -9.33
CA VAL A 205 -10.02 5.59 -8.19
C VAL A 205 -10.84 6.82 -8.64
N GLU A 206 -10.49 7.45 -9.76
CA GLU A 206 -11.27 8.57 -10.31
C GLU A 206 -12.72 8.16 -10.66
N ARG A 207 -12.93 6.93 -11.15
CA ARG A 207 -14.28 6.38 -11.39
C ARG A 207 -15.01 6.09 -10.08
N GLU A 208 -14.36 5.43 -9.13
CA GLU A 208 -14.97 5.13 -7.82
C GLU A 208 -15.37 6.40 -7.07
N VAL A 209 -14.54 7.44 -7.11
CA VAL A 209 -14.85 8.75 -6.52
C VAL A 209 -16.04 9.40 -7.24
N ALA A 210 -16.08 9.33 -8.57
CA ALA A 210 -17.21 9.86 -9.34
C ALA A 210 -18.52 9.10 -9.03
N ASP A 211 -18.46 7.77 -8.92
CA ASP A 211 -19.60 6.93 -8.59
C ASP A 211 -20.08 7.19 -7.16
N ALA A 212 -19.17 7.29 -6.19
CA ALA A 212 -19.49 7.65 -4.81
C ALA A 212 -20.11 9.06 -4.70
N HIS A 213 -19.60 10.03 -5.46
CA HIS A 213 -20.17 11.37 -5.53
C HIS A 213 -21.58 11.37 -6.15
N ALA A 214 -21.80 10.58 -7.19
CA ALA A 214 -23.11 10.45 -7.83
C ALA A 214 -24.12 9.80 -6.88
N GLU A 215 -23.72 8.78 -6.13
CA GLU A 215 -24.58 8.12 -5.16
C GLU A 215 -24.92 9.05 -3.99
N LEU A 216 -23.92 9.74 -3.44
CA LEU A 216 -24.14 10.75 -2.40
C LEU A 216 -25.07 11.87 -2.88
N ALA A 217 -24.97 12.29 -4.14
CA ALA A 217 -25.87 13.28 -4.72
C ALA A 217 -27.31 12.76 -4.79
N ARG A 218 -27.53 11.50 -5.18
CA ARG A 218 -28.85 10.85 -5.17
C ARG A 218 -29.42 10.75 -3.76
N GLU A 219 -28.65 10.26 -2.79
CA GLU A 219 -29.09 10.17 -1.39
C GLU A 219 -29.48 11.55 -0.82
N ARG A 220 -28.71 12.59 -1.18
CA ARG A 220 -29.02 13.99 -0.82
C ARG A 220 -30.30 14.47 -1.48
N GLU A 221 -30.51 14.20 -2.77
CA GLU A 221 -31.73 14.59 -3.47
C GLU A 221 -32.95 13.86 -2.89
N GLU A 222 -32.84 12.55 -2.65
CA GLU A 222 -33.89 11.75 -2.04
C GLU A 222 -34.23 12.19 -0.62
N SER A 223 -33.23 12.53 0.21
CA SER A 223 -33.46 13.03 1.57
C SER A 223 -34.12 14.42 1.57
N VAL A 224 -33.70 15.31 0.66
CA VAL A 224 -34.33 16.62 0.47
C VAL A 224 -35.76 16.47 -0.06
N ALA A 225 -36.00 15.56 -1.02
CA ALA A 225 -37.33 15.28 -1.53
C ALA A 225 -38.25 14.72 -0.44
N ARG A 226 -37.76 13.80 0.40
CA ARG A 226 -38.49 13.29 1.57
C ARG A 226 -38.85 14.40 2.56
N ALA A 227 -37.87 15.22 2.96
CA ALA A 227 -38.11 16.33 3.88
C ALA A 227 -39.10 17.37 3.32
N ARG A 228 -39.05 17.63 2.00
CA ARG A 228 -40.03 18.50 1.33
C ARG A 228 -41.43 17.90 1.31
N GLY A 229 -41.56 16.62 0.99
CA GLY A 229 -42.85 15.92 1.00
C GLY A 229 -43.49 15.93 2.40
N GLU A 230 -42.71 15.63 3.44
CA GLU A 230 -43.17 15.72 4.83
C GLU A 230 -43.57 17.14 5.22
N HIS A 231 -42.81 18.16 4.79
CA HIS A 231 -43.16 19.55 5.06
C HIS A 231 -44.45 19.95 4.35
N GLU A 232 -44.60 19.62 3.07
CA GLU A 232 -45.81 19.88 2.29
C GLU A 232 -47.03 19.22 2.96
N GLU A 233 -46.91 17.94 3.34
CA GLU A 233 -47.96 17.23 4.06
C GLU A 233 -48.33 17.91 5.38
N LEU A 234 -47.35 18.27 6.22
CA LEU A 234 -47.59 18.98 7.48
C LEU A 234 -48.22 20.36 7.26
N THR A 235 -47.83 21.08 6.21
CA THR A 235 -48.43 22.38 5.88
C THR A 235 -49.86 22.24 5.41
N GLU A 236 -50.19 21.21 4.63
CA GLU A 236 -51.55 20.89 4.22
C GLU A 236 -52.43 20.50 5.41
N GLN A 237 -51.92 19.64 6.30
CA GLN A 237 -52.60 19.27 7.56
C GLN A 237 -52.85 20.49 8.44
N THR A 238 -51.83 21.35 8.63
CA THR A 238 -51.95 22.58 9.42
C THR A 238 -52.97 23.55 8.79
N ARG A 239 -52.95 23.69 7.46
CA ARG A 239 -53.92 24.51 6.72
C ARG A 239 -55.34 23.97 6.85
N ALA A 240 -55.52 22.65 6.80
CA ALA A 240 -56.81 22.01 7.02
C ALA A 240 -57.31 22.26 8.45
N MET A 241 -56.48 22.06 9.47
CA MET A 241 -56.83 22.33 10.87
C MET A 241 -57.19 23.81 11.11
N LEU A 242 -56.45 24.74 10.49
CA LEU A 242 -56.76 26.18 10.56
C LEU A 242 -58.08 26.51 9.87
N ALA A 243 -58.38 25.89 8.72
CA ALA A 243 -59.65 26.07 8.02
C ALA A 243 -60.83 25.52 8.84
N GLU A 244 -60.67 24.35 9.45
CA GLU A 244 -61.66 23.75 10.35
C GLU A 244 -61.88 24.64 11.60
N ALA A 245 -60.80 25.11 12.23
CA ALA A 245 -60.88 26.03 13.36
C ALA A 245 -61.56 27.36 12.98
N ALA A 246 -61.26 27.92 11.80
CA ALA A 246 -61.91 29.12 11.29
C ALA A 246 -63.41 28.88 11.03
N GLN A 247 -63.77 27.73 10.44
CA GLN A 247 -65.15 27.34 10.24
C GLN A 247 -65.90 27.24 11.57
N HIS A 248 -65.38 26.50 12.54
CA HIS A 248 -65.96 26.40 13.89
C HIS A 248 -66.09 27.76 14.56
N HIS A 249 -65.12 28.65 14.40
CA HIS A 249 -65.21 30.01 14.89
C HIS A 249 -66.37 30.77 14.22
N THR A 250 -66.47 30.75 12.89
CA THR A 250 -67.57 31.42 12.16
C THR A 250 -68.95 30.86 12.51
N GLU A 251 -69.07 29.54 12.67
CA GLU A 251 -70.29 28.89 13.12
C GLU A 251 -70.65 29.31 14.54
N SER A 252 -69.67 29.34 15.45
CA SER A 252 -69.86 29.80 16.83
C SER A 252 -70.26 31.26 16.89
N THR A 253 -69.59 32.16 16.16
CA THR A 253 -69.97 33.57 16.09
C THR A 253 -71.34 33.76 15.47
N GLY A 254 -71.69 32.98 14.44
CA GLY A 254 -73.02 33.02 13.83
C GLY A 254 -74.13 32.55 14.79
N ARG A 255 -73.86 31.52 15.61
CA ARG A 255 -74.77 31.09 16.69
C ARG A 255 -74.94 32.20 17.73
N LEU A 256 -73.84 32.80 18.18
CA LEU A 256 -73.88 33.92 19.14
C LEU A 256 -74.66 35.12 18.57
N GLU A 257 -74.47 35.45 17.30
CA GLU A 257 -75.23 36.52 16.63
C GLU A 257 -76.72 36.19 16.55
N SER A 258 -77.08 34.95 16.21
CA SER A 258 -78.48 34.48 16.21
C SER A 258 -79.11 34.59 17.61
N ASP A 259 -78.41 34.11 18.64
CA ASP A 259 -78.87 34.17 20.03
C ASP A 259 -79.04 35.63 20.52
N ILE A 260 -78.12 36.53 20.12
CA ILE A 260 -78.21 37.96 20.39
C ILE A 260 -79.41 38.58 19.67
N ALA A 261 -79.65 38.22 18.40
CA ALA A 261 -80.77 38.73 17.62
C ALA A 261 -82.12 38.25 18.18
N GLU A 262 -82.23 36.98 18.57
CA GLU A 262 -83.41 36.42 19.24
C GLU A 262 -83.64 37.11 20.59
N SER A 263 -82.59 37.24 21.41
CA SER A 263 -82.66 37.96 22.68
C SER A 263 -83.10 39.42 22.50
N ALA A 264 -82.59 40.11 21.46
CA ALA A 264 -83.00 41.47 21.13
C ALA A 264 -84.47 41.54 20.68
N ARG A 265 -84.95 40.55 19.92
CA ARG A 265 -86.35 40.43 19.51
C ARG A 265 -87.27 40.20 20.72
N ILE A 266 -86.94 39.25 21.59
CA ILE A 266 -87.68 38.99 22.84
C ILE A 266 -87.73 40.26 23.68
N ARG A 267 -86.61 40.99 23.83
CA ARG A 267 -86.60 42.27 24.55
C ARG A 267 -87.49 43.32 23.88
N ALA A 268 -87.46 43.45 22.56
CA ALA A 268 -88.30 44.41 21.84
C ALA A 268 -89.79 44.07 21.97
N GLU A 269 -90.15 42.79 21.87
CA GLU A 269 -91.52 42.29 22.07
C GLU A 269 -91.99 42.54 23.51
N ALA A 270 -91.16 42.22 24.51
CA ALA A 270 -91.46 42.49 25.92
C ALA A 270 -91.64 43.99 26.19
N VAL A 271 -90.84 44.86 25.57
CA VAL A 271 -91.01 46.32 25.67
C VAL A 271 -92.32 46.77 25.01
N SER A 272 -92.64 46.27 23.81
CA SER A 272 -93.90 46.58 23.12
C SER A 272 -95.13 46.10 23.90
N GLU A 273 -95.09 44.88 24.45
CA GLU A 273 -96.17 44.35 25.30
C GLU A 273 -96.29 45.18 26.58
N ALA A 274 -95.18 45.55 27.22
CA ALA A 274 -95.19 46.43 28.38
C ALA A 274 -95.77 47.82 28.05
N GLU A 275 -95.45 48.39 26.89
CA GLU A 275 -96.04 49.64 26.39
C GLU A 275 -97.54 49.50 26.11
N GLN A 276 -97.99 48.37 25.56
CA GLN A 276 -99.40 48.07 25.31
C GLN A 276 -100.17 47.90 26.62
N VAL A 277 -99.64 47.14 27.58
CA VAL A 277 -100.21 46.99 28.93
C VAL A 277 -100.30 48.35 29.61
N ARG A 278 -99.23 49.16 29.52
CA ARG A 278 -99.22 50.53 30.04
C ARG A 278 -100.27 51.40 29.36
N GLY A 279 -100.41 51.35 28.03
CA GLY A 279 -101.42 52.08 27.27
C GLY A 279 -102.85 51.67 27.64
N ASN A 280 -103.11 50.36 27.75
CA ASN A 280 -104.39 49.83 28.18
C ASN A 280 -104.73 50.24 29.62
N ALA A 281 -103.75 50.18 30.54
CA ALA A 281 -103.94 50.61 31.92
C ALA A 281 -104.23 52.13 32.01
N ILE A 282 -103.57 52.95 31.19
CA ILE A 282 -103.87 54.39 31.09
C ILE A 282 -105.27 54.61 30.53
N ALA A 283 -105.66 53.93 29.45
CA ALA A 283 -107.00 54.06 28.86
C ALA A 283 -108.10 53.58 29.82
N GLU A 284 -107.88 52.48 30.54
CA GLU A 284 -108.80 52.01 31.58
C GLU A 284 -108.90 53.02 32.72
N ALA A 285 -107.77 53.58 33.18
CA ALA A 285 -107.75 54.63 34.19
C ALA A 285 -108.50 55.88 33.72
N GLU A 286 -108.30 56.32 32.48
CA GLU A 286 -109.03 57.44 31.88
C GLU A 286 -110.53 57.16 31.76
N ASN A 287 -110.93 55.95 31.38
CA ASN A 287 -112.33 55.56 31.32
C ASN A 287 -112.97 55.51 32.73
N ARG A 288 -112.24 55.01 33.74
CA ARG A 288 -112.66 55.06 35.15
C ARG A 288 -112.81 56.51 35.63
N ILE A 289 -111.87 57.40 35.28
CA ILE A 289 -111.96 58.84 35.59
C ILE A 289 -113.13 59.49 34.85
N ALA A 290 -113.36 59.16 33.57
CA ALA A 290 -114.44 59.71 32.77
C ALA A 290 -115.81 59.26 33.27
N THR A 291 -115.97 57.99 33.64
CA THR A 291 -117.19 57.46 34.25
C THR A 291 -117.42 58.07 35.62
N ALA A 292 -116.40 58.19 36.47
CA ALA A 292 -116.49 58.89 37.74
C ALA A 292 -116.86 60.38 37.56
N ARG A 293 -116.29 61.07 36.56
CA ARG A 293 -116.66 62.46 36.20
C ARG A 293 -118.10 62.55 35.70
N LYS A 294 -118.57 61.60 34.89
CA LYS A 294 -119.98 61.54 34.44
C LYS A 294 -120.92 61.29 35.61
N GLN A 295 -120.58 60.39 36.52
CA GLN A 295 -121.35 60.14 37.74
C GLN A 295 -121.35 61.38 38.66
N ALA A 296 -120.21 62.04 38.84
CA ALA A 296 -120.11 63.29 39.59
C ALA A 296 -120.93 64.41 38.94
N ALA A 297 -120.89 64.54 37.60
CA ALA A 297 -121.71 65.47 36.84
C ALA A 297 -123.22 65.16 36.96
N ALA A 298 -123.60 63.88 36.94
CA ALA A 298 -124.98 63.45 37.12
C ALA A 298 -125.48 63.70 38.55
N ILE A 299 -124.65 63.44 39.57
CA ILE A 299 -124.95 63.75 40.97
C ILE A 299 -125.08 65.26 41.15
N THR A 300 -124.16 66.06 40.62
CA THR A 300 -124.25 67.53 40.69
C THR A 300 -125.43 68.09 39.93
N ALA A 301 -125.77 67.55 38.76
CA ALA A 301 -126.98 67.93 38.03
C ALA A 301 -128.26 67.54 38.80
N ARG A 302 -128.30 66.34 39.39
CA ARG A 302 -129.41 65.87 40.23
C ARG A 302 -129.56 66.74 41.49
N THR A 303 -128.49 67.04 42.19
CA THR A 303 -128.54 67.91 43.37
C THR A 303 -128.94 69.33 42.97
N GLN A 304 -128.43 69.88 41.85
CA GLN A 304 -128.90 71.17 41.33
C GLN A 304 -130.38 71.15 40.94
N GLN A 305 -130.87 70.07 40.35
CA GLN A 305 -132.30 69.89 40.06
C GLN A 305 -133.12 69.85 41.36
N GLU A 306 -132.71 69.04 42.34
CA GLU A 306 -133.32 68.98 43.66
C GLU A 306 -133.31 70.36 44.35
N PHE A 307 -132.20 71.10 44.30
CA PHE A 307 -132.09 72.47 44.80
C PHE A 307 -133.02 73.44 44.05
N SER A 308 -133.10 73.36 42.72
CA SER A 308 -133.96 74.23 41.91
C SER A 308 -135.44 73.95 42.15
N TRP A 309 -135.81 72.68 42.30
CA TRP A 309 -137.15 72.23 42.66
C TRP A 309 -137.51 72.72 44.07
N ARG A 310 -136.60 72.56 45.03
CA ARG A 310 -136.79 73.03 46.41
C ARG A 310 -136.85 74.56 46.47
N LYS A 311 -136.08 75.28 45.64
CA LYS A 311 -136.16 76.74 45.47
C LYS A 311 -137.50 77.17 44.85
N GLN A 312 -138.02 76.44 43.87
CA GLN A 312 -139.34 76.71 43.29
C GLN A 312 -140.48 76.39 44.26
N GLN A 313 -140.36 75.32 45.05
CA GLN A 313 -141.29 74.99 46.12
C GLN A 313 -141.33 76.10 47.18
N LEU A 314 -140.16 76.52 47.68
CA LEU A 314 -140.05 77.66 48.60
C LEU A 314 -140.61 78.95 48.00
N ARG A 315 -140.37 79.21 46.69
CA ARG A 315 -140.97 80.37 46.00
C ARG A 315 -142.50 80.28 45.98
N ARG A 316 -143.09 79.15 45.61
CA ARG A 316 -144.55 78.96 45.61
C ARG A 316 -145.13 79.12 47.02
N GLU A 317 -144.45 78.62 48.05
CA GLU A 317 -144.85 78.83 49.44
C GLU A 317 -144.77 80.31 49.83
N THR A 318 -143.71 81.03 49.44
CA THR A 318 -143.63 82.48 49.68
C THR A 318 -144.69 83.27 48.91
N GLU A 319 -145.03 82.84 47.70
CA GLU A 319 -146.02 83.48 46.83
C GLU A 319 -147.45 83.21 47.32
N LEU A 320 -147.72 82.00 47.82
CA LEU A 320 -148.93 81.66 48.58
C LEU A 320 -149.02 82.45 49.89
N LEU A 321 -147.92 82.63 50.62
CA LEU A 321 -147.87 83.48 51.81
C LEU A 321 -148.07 84.96 51.45
N GLN A 322 -147.54 85.44 50.32
CA GLN A 322 -147.75 86.80 49.82
C GLN A 322 -149.19 87.03 49.37
N GLN A 323 -149.79 86.07 48.66
CA GLN A 323 -151.20 86.10 48.26
C GLN A 323 -152.11 86.02 49.50
N ARG A 324 -151.77 85.21 50.50
CA ARG A 324 -152.48 85.17 51.80
C ARG A 324 -152.30 86.48 52.57
N LYS A 325 -151.12 87.10 52.53
CA LYS A 325 -150.87 88.43 53.11
C LYS A 325 -151.67 89.52 52.39
N GLN A 326 -151.73 89.51 51.06
CA GLN A 326 -152.54 90.44 50.27
C GLN A 326 -154.03 90.20 50.46
N ALA A 327 -154.48 88.95 50.58
CA ALA A 327 -155.85 88.60 50.93
C ALA A 327 -156.22 89.14 52.32
N VAL A 328 -155.34 88.97 53.33
CA VAL A 328 -155.54 89.54 54.67
C VAL A 328 -155.50 91.07 54.67
N LEU A 329 -154.64 91.71 53.87
CA LEU A 329 -154.60 93.17 53.73
C LEU A 329 -155.83 93.73 52.99
N SER A 330 -156.35 93.01 51.99
CA SER A 330 -157.61 93.36 51.30
C SER A 330 -158.84 93.11 52.17
N GLN A 331 -158.80 92.09 53.03
CA GLN A 331 -159.81 91.81 54.04
C GLN A 331 -159.82 92.89 55.14
N LEU A 332 -158.64 93.43 55.51
CA LEU A 332 -158.52 94.59 56.41
C LEU A 332 -159.04 95.89 55.77
N ALA A 333 -158.86 96.09 54.47
CA ALA A 333 -159.40 97.25 53.74
C ALA A 333 -160.92 97.16 53.51
N SER A 334 -161.48 95.95 53.35
CA SER A 334 -162.94 95.74 53.29
C SER A 334 -163.63 95.75 54.65
N LEU A 335 -162.88 95.58 55.74
CA LEU A 335 -163.38 95.69 57.13
C LEU A 335 -163.29 97.13 57.69
N SER A 336 -162.61 98.07 57.01
CA SER A 336 -162.56 99.49 57.43
C SER A 336 -163.70 100.36 56.89
N ASP A 337 -164.38 99.96 55.80
CA ASP A 337 -165.53 100.72 55.24
C ASP A 337 -166.90 100.29 55.80
N LEU A 338 -166.99 99.13 56.47
CA LEU A 338 -168.23 98.66 57.12
C LEU A 338 -168.24 98.86 58.65
N ALA A 339 -167.17 99.40 59.22
CA ALA A 339 -167.00 99.65 60.66
C ALA A 339 -167.28 101.10 61.09
N GLN A 340 -167.77 101.97 60.18
CA GLN A 340 -168.15 103.37 60.48
C GLN A 340 -169.67 103.59 60.66
N GLN A 341 -170.50 102.53 60.55
CA GLN A 341 -171.92 102.57 60.92
C GLN A 341 -172.20 101.55 62.03
N THR A 342 -172.72 102.04 63.16
CA THR A 342 -173.21 101.27 64.33
C THR A 342 -172.12 100.50 65.08
N ALA A 343 -171.34 101.18 65.91
CA ALA A 343 -171.69 101.49 67.30
C ALA A 343 -171.95 100.24 68.18
N SER A 344 -170.98 100.06 69.10
CA SER A 344 -171.16 99.67 70.50
C SER A 344 -171.59 98.24 70.83
N SER A 345 -170.64 97.45 71.33
CA SER A 345 -170.76 96.65 72.56
C SER A 345 -169.36 96.23 73.05
N PHE A 346 -168.92 96.89 74.13
CA PHE A 346 -167.93 96.48 75.14
C PHE A 346 -168.12 95.01 75.61
N PRO A 347 -167.24 94.37 76.44
CA PRO A 347 -166.02 94.86 77.11
C PRO A 347 -164.81 93.86 77.18
N ASP A 348 -163.68 94.35 77.73
CA ASP A 348 -162.78 93.76 78.75
C ASP A 348 -161.89 92.49 78.54
N LEU A 349 -160.61 92.66 78.98
CA LEU A 349 -159.78 91.81 79.88
C LEU A 349 -159.46 90.37 79.39
N ASP A 350 -158.35 89.67 79.66
CA ASP A 350 -157.16 89.77 80.51
C ASP A 350 -156.23 88.57 80.14
N GLU A 351 -154.96 88.60 80.59
CA GLU A 351 -154.16 87.46 81.14
C GLU A 351 -153.86 86.22 80.25
N ASP A 352 -152.59 85.92 79.91
CA ASP A 352 -151.49 85.33 80.71
C ASP A 352 -151.42 83.80 80.70
N GLN A 353 -150.17 83.33 80.72
CA GLN A 353 -149.65 82.01 81.14
C GLN A 353 -149.83 80.82 80.18
N ASP A 354 -148.73 80.32 79.61
CA ASP A 354 -147.66 79.50 80.19
C ASP A 354 -147.98 78.00 80.18
N GLN A 355 -146.97 77.26 79.73
CA GLN A 355 -146.59 75.95 80.24
C GLN A 355 -147.52 74.77 79.91
N ASP A 356 -147.05 73.55 79.75
CA ASP A 356 -145.74 72.94 79.58
C ASP A 356 -146.07 71.44 79.47
N THR A 357 -145.13 70.66 78.93
CA THR A 357 -145.00 69.21 79.21
C THR A 357 -146.15 68.31 78.71
N SER A 358 -145.97 67.05 78.36
CA SER A 358 -144.81 66.20 78.22
C SER A 358 -145.29 64.87 77.62
N ASN A 359 -144.29 64.13 77.17
CA ASN A 359 -144.18 62.70 77.39
C ASN A 359 -144.89 61.70 76.46
N ALA A 360 -144.04 60.74 76.08
CA ALA A 360 -144.25 59.32 76.21
C ALA A 360 -144.94 58.55 75.07
N THR A 361 -144.07 57.90 74.29
CA THR A 361 -143.97 56.43 74.24
C THR A 361 -144.79 55.66 73.20
N GLY A 362 -144.10 54.74 72.51
CA GLY A 362 -144.65 53.58 71.79
C GLY A 362 -143.84 53.27 70.52
N GLN A 363 -142.77 52.46 70.59
CA GLN A 363 -142.74 50.98 70.41
C GLN A 363 -142.83 50.54 68.93
N GLY A 364 -142.06 49.57 68.41
CA GLY A 364 -141.10 48.63 69.01
C GLY A 364 -139.71 48.66 68.35
N SER A 365 -138.62 48.13 68.90
CA SER A 365 -138.33 46.90 69.71
C SER A 365 -138.26 45.59 68.92
N GLY A 366 -137.10 44.92 69.06
CA GLY A 366 -136.68 43.61 68.56
C GLY A 366 -135.20 43.67 68.16
N SER A 367 -134.19 43.44 69.03
CA SER A 367 -133.73 42.16 69.63
C SER A 367 -133.21 41.21 68.53
N GLU A 368 -132.00 40.62 68.51
CA GLU A 368 -131.12 40.01 69.52
C GLU A 368 -129.65 39.99 68.98
N ALA A 369 -128.63 40.18 69.83
CA ALA A 369 -127.68 39.16 70.36
C ALA A 369 -126.73 38.56 69.29
N SER A 370 -125.50 38.12 69.54
CA SER A 370 -124.60 38.01 70.67
C SER A 370 -123.25 37.54 70.08
N GLU A 371 -122.17 37.68 70.84
CA GLU A 371 -121.04 36.73 70.88
C GLU A 371 -120.35 36.28 69.57
N GLN A 372 -119.13 36.77 69.36
CA GLN A 372 -117.96 35.94 69.68
C GLN A 372 -116.68 36.78 69.77
N ALA A 373 -116.26 37.00 71.00
CA ALA A 373 -114.84 36.93 71.35
C ALA A 373 -114.44 35.45 71.33
N GLY A 374 -113.30 35.16 70.71
CA GLY A 374 -112.71 33.84 70.56
C GLY A 374 -111.23 34.02 70.20
N PRO A 375 -110.35 34.12 71.20
CA PRO A 375 -108.95 34.53 71.08
C PRO A 375 -107.99 33.34 71.29
N ALA A 376 -106.70 33.68 71.47
CA ALA A 376 -105.72 32.92 72.25
C ALA A 376 -105.17 31.63 71.59
N ALA A 377 -103.90 31.28 71.71
CA ALA A 377 -102.78 31.85 72.42
C ALA A 377 -101.56 30.93 72.21
N GLN A 378 -100.35 31.51 72.38
CA GLN A 378 -99.20 30.93 73.11
C GLN A 378 -98.60 29.63 72.56
N SER A 379 -97.32 29.30 72.69
CA SER A 379 -96.15 29.78 73.45
C SER A 379 -95.01 28.91 72.90
N ALA A 380 -93.87 29.48 72.52
CA ALA A 380 -92.67 29.59 73.37
C ALA A 380 -91.95 28.26 73.67
N HIS A 381 -90.62 28.37 73.68
CA HIS A 381 -89.63 27.49 74.30
C HIS A 381 -89.28 26.19 73.53
N GLU A 382 -88.02 25.77 73.41
CA GLU A 382 -86.75 26.22 74.00
C GLU A 382 -85.62 25.39 73.40
N GLY A 383 -84.42 25.98 73.23
CA GLY A 383 -83.11 25.30 73.16
C GLY A 383 -82.90 24.36 71.96
N SER A 384 -81.70 24.12 71.44
CA SER A 384 -80.30 24.46 71.68
C SER A 384 -79.61 23.90 70.40
N ASP A 385 -78.45 24.29 69.88
CA ASP A 385 -77.29 25.01 70.37
C ASP A 385 -76.63 25.68 69.16
N VAL A 386 -76.06 26.86 69.43
CA VAL A 386 -75.00 27.48 68.63
C VAL A 386 -73.69 26.98 69.22
N ASP A 387 -72.81 26.47 68.37
CA ASP A 387 -71.34 26.47 68.45
C ASP A 387 -70.86 25.50 67.35
N GLU A 388 -69.79 25.68 66.58
CA GLU A 388 -68.64 26.56 66.64
C GLU A 388 -67.94 26.42 65.27
N ILE A 389 -67.11 27.40 64.90
CA ILE A 389 -66.16 27.33 63.78
C ILE A 389 -65.04 26.32 64.13
N PRO A 390 -64.60 25.46 63.20
CA PRO A 390 -63.25 25.60 62.63
C PRO A 390 -63.25 25.35 61.09
N GLU A 391 -62.64 26.20 60.27
CA GLU A 391 -61.23 26.14 59.82
C GLU A 391 -60.63 24.72 59.71
N ASP A 392 -60.64 24.17 58.49
CA ASP A 392 -59.47 23.58 57.82
C ASP A 392 -59.84 23.40 56.33
N GLY A 393 -59.06 23.92 55.37
CA GLY A 393 -58.00 23.15 54.69
C GLY A 393 -58.65 22.09 53.77
N THR A 394 -58.76 22.25 52.45
CA THR A 394 -57.73 22.20 51.39
C THR A 394 -58.53 22.29 50.08
N ASP A 395 -58.21 23.08 49.06
CA ASP A 395 -57.19 22.74 48.06
C ASP A 395 -56.88 23.97 47.19
N ARG A 396 -55.59 24.22 47.05
CA ARG A 396 -55.03 25.31 46.25
C ARG A 396 -55.17 24.98 44.77
N THR A 397 -55.74 25.93 44.04
CA THR A 397 -55.30 26.41 42.72
C THR A 397 -54.24 25.54 42.00
N VAL A 398 -54.68 24.77 41.01
CA VAL A 398 -53.80 24.30 39.92
C VAL A 398 -53.56 25.48 38.99
N LEU A 399 -52.49 26.23 39.23
CA LEU A 399 -51.96 27.18 38.25
C LEU A 399 -51.25 26.42 37.15
N LYS A 400 -51.76 26.60 35.93
CA LYS A 400 -51.04 26.52 34.67
C LYS A 400 -49.62 27.06 34.80
N SER A 401 -48.64 26.29 34.34
CA SER A 401 -47.64 26.81 33.40
C SER A 401 -47.06 25.68 32.56
N TYR A 402 -47.13 25.89 31.25
CA TYR A 402 -46.56 25.06 30.20
C TYR A 402 -45.07 25.38 30.05
N ALA A 403 -44.37 24.42 29.47
CA ALA A 403 -42.93 24.41 29.23
C ALA A 403 -42.45 25.29 28.05
N ALA A 404 -41.19 25.76 28.22
CA ALA A 404 -40.06 25.85 27.25
C ALA A 404 -40.06 26.98 26.18
N PRO A 405 -38.91 27.33 25.52
CA PRO A 405 -37.56 26.70 25.53
C PRO A 405 -36.33 27.68 25.53
N THR A 406 -35.12 27.09 25.40
CA THR A 406 -33.88 27.56 24.71
C THR A 406 -32.60 27.92 25.51
N LEU A 407 -31.56 27.16 25.13
CA LEU A 407 -30.09 27.21 25.32
C LEU A 407 -29.44 28.52 24.79
N PRO A 408 -28.20 28.91 25.19
CA PRO A 408 -26.95 28.19 24.84
C PRO A 408 -25.91 28.03 25.97
N PRO A 409 -24.93 27.10 25.81
CA PRO A 409 -23.88 26.87 26.79
C PRO A 409 -22.57 27.57 26.41
N ALA A 410 -21.86 28.08 27.40
CA ALA A 410 -20.44 28.36 27.33
C ALA A 410 -19.84 28.00 28.68
N GLU A 411 -18.98 26.99 28.71
CA GLU A 411 -17.67 27.04 29.38
C GLU A 411 -16.91 25.73 29.14
N ARG A 412 -15.66 25.91 28.73
CA ARG A 412 -14.64 24.89 28.50
C ARG A 412 -14.12 24.41 29.85
N GLU A 413 -13.76 23.15 29.98
CA GLU A 413 -12.36 22.67 30.09
C GLU A 413 -12.29 21.17 30.46
N ALA A 414 -11.17 20.57 30.04
CA ALA A 414 -10.64 19.25 30.36
C ALA A 414 -11.25 18.02 29.64
N ASP A 415 -10.64 17.66 28.52
CA ASP A 415 -10.06 16.31 28.41
C ASP A 415 -8.83 16.32 27.49
N GLY A 416 -7.78 15.64 27.92
CA GLY A 416 -6.49 15.56 27.25
C GLY A 416 -6.28 14.17 26.64
N GLY A 417 -5.65 14.15 25.46
CA GLY A 417 -5.20 12.93 24.81
C GLY A 417 -4.93 13.14 23.33
N GLU A 418 -3.68 13.52 23.03
CA GLU A 418 -2.82 13.22 21.86
C GLU A 418 -3.44 12.87 20.49
N PRO A 419 -2.83 13.24 19.33
CA PRO A 419 -1.40 12.96 19.08
C PRO A 419 -0.63 13.89 18.10
N GLU A 420 0.63 13.51 17.91
CA GLU A 420 1.55 13.76 16.77
C GLU A 420 2.58 14.92 16.83
N THR A 421 3.80 14.50 17.15
CA THR A 421 5.06 14.68 16.39
C THR A 421 5.30 15.98 15.61
N VAL A 422 6.27 16.76 16.11
CA VAL A 422 7.16 17.60 15.28
C VAL A 422 8.56 17.53 15.88
N GLU A 423 9.47 16.83 15.21
CA GLU A 423 10.92 17.10 15.28
C GLU A 423 11.27 18.09 14.17
N ASP A 424 11.88 19.22 14.56
CA ASP A 424 13.11 19.78 13.98
C ASP A 424 13.32 21.20 14.55
N PRO A 425 14.58 21.62 14.82
CA PRO A 425 15.25 22.39 13.77
C PRO A 425 16.80 22.32 13.77
N ALA A 426 17.41 22.41 12.58
CA ALA A 426 18.41 23.45 12.28
C ALA A 426 19.01 23.39 10.85
N THR A 427 18.76 24.50 10.12
CA THR A 427 19.73 25.34 9.36
C THR A 427 20.28 24.97 7.98
N GLY A 428 20.15 25.93 7.05
CA GLY A 428 21.12 26.28 5.99
C GLY A 428 20.62 26.11 4.55
N SER A 429 19.88 27.04 3.96
CA SER A 429 20.31 28.29 3.28
C SER A 429 20.91 28.13 1.87
N SER A 430 20.29 28.86 0.91
CA SER A 430 20.77 29.33 -0.41
C SER A 430 20.83 28.30 -1.56
N SER A 431 20.55 28.58 -2.84
CA SER A 431 20.09 29.77 -3.56
C SER A 431 19.89 29.38 -5.05
N GLU A 432 18.76 29.80 -5.61
CA GLU A 432 18.50 30.29 -6.98
C GLU A 432 18.93 29.51 -8.24
N ALA A 433 17.91 29.30 -9.09
CA ALA A 433 17.97 28.98 -10.50
C ALA A 433 17.69 30.25 -11.34
N GLU A 434 18.10 30.20 -12.62
CA GLU A 434 17.48 30.77 -13.86
C GLU A 434 18.57 31.17 -14.87
N THR A 435 18.80 30.37 -15.92
CA THR A 435 18.33 30.49 -17.34
C THR A 435 18.84 31.71 -18.12
N GLU A 436 19.57 31.47 -19.22
CA GLU A 436 19.14 31.74 -20.62
C GLU A 436 20.26 31.54 -21.68
N THR A 437 19.88 30.82 -22.75
CA THR A 437 20.24 30.91 -24.20
C THR A 437 21.70 31.08 -24.69
N ARG A 438 22.11 30.25 -25.67
CA ARG A 438 22.31 30.63 -27.11
C ARG A 438 23.26 29.65 -27.85
N THR A 439 22.87 29.33 -29.07
CA THR A 439 23.49 28.49 -30.12
C THR A 439 24.71 29.13 -30.82
N GLU A 440 25.57 28.26 -31.40
CA GLU A 440 26.52 28.39 -32.56
C GLU A 440 27.88 27.75 -32.20
N ASP A 441 28.24 26.58 -32.73
CA ASP A 441 28.88 26.28 -34.04
C ASP A 441 30.29 26.87 -34.23
N ARG A 442 31.34 26.02 -34.12
CA ARG A 442 32.46 25.86 -35.08
C ARG A 442 33.67 25.07 -34.55
N SER A 443 33.93 23.94 -35.21
CA SER A 443 35.19 23.49 -35.85
C SER A 443 36.58 23.93 -35.35
N GLY A 444 37.49 22.93 -35.28
CA GLY A 444 38.95 23.03 -35.45
C GLY A 444 39.75 23.01 -34.13
N GLU A 445 40.95 22.44 -34.00
CA GLU A 445 41.85 21.70 -34.88
C GLU A 445 42.97 21.11 -33.99
N SER A 446 43.61 20.06 -34.52
CA SER A 446 44.82 19.34 -34.10
C SER A 446 45.91 20.09 -33.33
N GLY A 447 46.65 19.33 -32.50
CA GLY A 447 47.97 19.72 -31.98
C GLY A 447 48.74 18.58 -31.34
N SER A 448 49.34 17.72 -32.16
CA SER A 448 50.39 16.75 -31.79
C SER A 448 51.73 17.48 -31.60
N GLY A 449 52.56 17.04 -30.65
CA GLY A 449 53.91 17.59 -30.46
C GLY A 449 54.74 16.88 -29.40
N THR A 450 55.57 15.95 -29.85
CA THR A 450 56.52 15.11 -29.08
C THR A 450 57.85 15.85 -28.82
N THR A 451 58.54 15.40 -27.74
CA THR A 451 60.01 15.28 -27.56
C THR A 451 60.85 16.48 -27.08
N THR A 452 61.53 16.30 -25.93
CA THR A 452 63.01 16.25 -25.77
C THR A 452 63.52 16.94 -24.48
N GLU A 453 64.00 16.11 -23.55
CA GLU A 453 64.99 16.37 -22.48
C GLU A 453 66.39 16.76 -23.06
N PRO A 454 67.36 17.37 -22.33
CA PRO A 454 67.94 16.77 -21.11
C PRO A 454 68.60 17.68 -20.05
N GLY A 455 68.80 17.12 -18.84
CA GLY A 455 70.04 17.26 -18.04
C GLY A 455 69.98 18.03 -16.71
N THR A 456 69.75 17.36 -15.55
CA THR A 456 70.71 16.96 -14.45
C THR A 456 70.99 18.04 -13.38
N PRO A 457 71.41 17.68 -12.14
CA PRO A 457 70.65 17.08 -11.03
C PRO A 457 70.65 18.01 -9.78
N ASP A 458 69.78 17.77 -8.80
CA ASP A 458 70.07 18.20 -7.42
C ASP A 458 69.62 17.12 -6.43
N ASP A 459 70.53 16.83 -5.51
CA ASP A 459 70.47 15.91 -4.39
C ASP A 459 69.37 16.29 -3.40
N ASP A 460 68.64 15.31 -2.87
CA ASP A 460 68.22 15.29 -1.47
C ASP A 460 67.76 13.87 -1.08
N GLU A 461 68.49 13.28 -0.12
CA GLU A 461 68.23 11.98 0.49
C GLU A 461 66.92 11.97 1.31
N PRO A 462 66.21 10.83 1.36
CA PRO A 462 65.04 10.64 2.21
C PRO A 462 65.39 10.05 3.60
N ASP A 463 64.85 10.66 4.66
CA ASP A 463 64.86 10.14 6.02
C ASP A 463 63.96 8.90 6.16
N VAL A 464 64.55 7.82 6.66
CA VAL A 464 63.91 6.54 7.02
C VAL A 464 63.82 6.43 8.55
N PRO A 465 62.69 6.00 9.13
CA PRO A 465 62.72 5.31 10.41
C PRO A 465 62.53 3.80 10.20
N MET A 466 63.58 3.06 10.54
CA MET A 466 63.61 1.61 10.79
C MET A 466 63.03 1.32 12.17
N ASP A 467 62.15 0.32 12.27
CA ASP A 467 62.09 -0.60 13.41
C ASP A 467 61.18 -1.81 13.10
N GLY A 468 61.70 -3.04 13.29
CA GLY A 468 60.90 -4.25 13.48
C GLY A 468 61.19 -5.44 12.53
N GLU A 469 62.16 -6.28 12.91
CA GLU A 469 62.64 -7.48 12.22
C GLU A 469 61.63 -8.67 12.11
N PRO A 470 61.88 -9.63 11.18
CA PRO A 470 61.03 -10.79 10.89
C PRO A 470 61.42 -12.08 11.65
N THR A 471 60.42 -12.86 12.08
CA THR A 471 60.63 -14.16 12.75
C THR A 471 60.63 -15.31 11.74
N LEU A 472 61.79 -15.93 11.51
CA LEU A 472 61.95 -17.28 10.95
C LEU A 472 62.51 -18.21 12.03
N LEU A 473 61.87 -19.36 12.28
CA LEU A 473 62.49 -20.47 13.00
C LEU A 473 62.12 -21.80 12.33
N ALA A 474 63.15 -22.57 11.99
CA ALA A 474 63.11 -23.83 11.27
C ALA A 474 62.88 -25.07 12.17
N ALA A 475 62.57 -26.20 11.52
CA ALA A 475 62.23 -27.55 12.02
C ALA A 475 63.34 -28.27 12.83
N PRO A 476 63.11 -29.47 13.43
CA PRO A 476 63.20 -30.75 12.67
C PRO A 476 62.39 -31.99 13.22
N GLY A 477 62.23 -33.05 12.41
CA GLY A 477 62.17 -34.45 12.94
C GLY A 477 61.24 -35.52 12.34
N ARG A 478 61.76 -36.32 11.38
CA ARG A 478 61.62 -37.78 11.10
C ARG A 478 60.35 -38.61 11.48
N LEU A 479 59.70 -39.17 10.42
CA LEU A 479 59.32 -40.58 10.08
C LEU A 479 59.25 -41.71 11.16
N PRO A 480 58.45 -42.81 10.99
CA PRO A 480 58.23 -43.54 9.71
C PRO A 480 56.85 -44.17 9.42
N ALA A 481 56.81 -44.76 8.22
CA ALA A 481 55.73 -45.40 7.48
C ALA A 481 55.09 -46.67 8.11
N THR A 482 53.84 -46.93 7.72
CA THR A 482 53.33 -48.29 7.47
C THR A 482 52.47 -48.32 6.21
N GLU A 483 52.79 -49.31 5.37
CA GLU A 483 52.08 -49.74 4.18
C GLU A 483 50.71 -50.35 4.54
N SER A 484 49.70 -50.19 3.69
CA SER A 484 48.64 -51.19 3.51
C SER A 484 47.97 -51.02 2.15
N THR A 485 48.32 -51.99 1.31
CA THR A 485 47.90 -52.38 -0.03
C THR A 485 46.38 -52.64 -0.18
N GLN A 486 45.94 -52.73 -1.45
CA GLN A 486 44.69 -53.33 -1.98
C GLN A 486 43.45 -52.41 -2.05
N ARG A 487 42.70 -52.31 -3.16
CA ARG A 487 42.57 -53.19 -4.34
C ARG A 487 41.84 -52.45 -5.47
N ARG A 488 42.35 -52.58 -6.70
CA ARG A 488 41.63 -52.40 -7.97
C ARG A 488 40.46 -53.39 -8.06
N GLY A 489 39.36 -52.97 -8.66
CA GLY A 489 38.38 -53.89 -9.27
C GLY A 489 37.00 -53.26 -9.51
N GLY A 490 36.77 -52.69 -10.69
CA GLY A 490 35.46 -52.83 -11.35
C GLY A 490 35.37 -54.22 -12.02
N PRO A 491 34.34 -54.53 -12.83
CA PRO A 491 33.09 -53.80 -13.12
C PRO A 491 31.83 -54.68 -12.88
N LEU A 492 30.63 -54.15 -13.14
CA LEU A 492 29.43 -54.82 -13.74
C LEU A 492 28.12 -54.11 -13.33
N ARG A 493 27.61 -53.21 -14.18
CA ARG A 493 26.33 -53.33 -14.90
C ARG A 493 26.05 -52.10 -15.74
#